data_AF-A0A0S4X212-F1
#
_entry.id   AF-A0A0S4X212-F1
#
_cell.length_a   1.000
_cell.length_b   1.000
_cell.length_c   1.000
_cell.angle_alpha   90.00
_cell.angle_beta   90.00
_cell.angle_gamma   90.00
#
_symmetry.space_group_name_H-M   'P 1'
#
loop_
_entity.id
_entity.type
_entity.pdbx_description
1 polymer ?
#
loop_
_entity_poly.entity_id
_entity_poly.type
_entity_poly.pdbx_seq_one_letter_code
_entity_poly.pdbx_strand_id
1 'polypeptide(L)'
;MNTIPKGRRGFLNRDIFGGRPDLATRHEKAKGTRDRHIAHSVDEHEHVNVLVAAEHEHAAAVGLGVRSWFFTSDDVEGLSELLELVQYVLQHLNEKVECLGNELAELIVGPGTTWRSANESFVEAVSYVDPVYGPTKPASG
;
A
#
# COMPACT_ATOMS: atom_id res chain seq x y z
N MET A 1 20.01 -8.00 21.84
CA MET A 1 18.74 -8.74 21.69
C MET A 1 17.99 -8.13 20.51
N ASN A 2 17.99 -8.80 19.35
CA ASN A 2 17.30 -8.34 18.16
C ASN A 2 15.80 -8.56 18.33
N THR A 3 15.03 -7.48 18.47
CA THR A 3 13.57 -7.53 18.42
C THR A 3 13.14 -7.72 16.96
N ILE A 4 12.66 -8.92 16.65
CA ILE A 4 11.90 -9.21 15.43
C ILE A 4 10.72 -8.22 15.39
N PRO A 5 10.50 -7.46 14.29
CA PRO A 5 9.34 -6.58 14.19
C PRO A 5 8.09 -7.45 14.26
N LYS A 6 7.40 -7.42 15.40
CA LYS A 6 6.08 -8.04 15.53
C LYS A 6 5.19 -7.34 14.52
N GLY A 7 4.73 -8.08 13.51
CA GLY A 7 3.78 -7.66 12.47
C GLY A 7 2.38 -7.33 13.02
N ARG A 8 2.30 -6.64 14.16
CA ARG A 8 1.09 -5.87 14.50
C ARG A 8 0.96 -4.84 13.38
N ARG A 9 -0.14 -4.91 12.64
CA ARG A 9 -0.58 -3.79 11.78
C ARG A 9 -0.46 -2.54 12.66
N GLY A 10 0.50 -1.66 12.35
CA GLY A 10 0.55 -0.37 12.99
C GLY A 10 -0.84 0.21 12.87
N PHE A 11 -1.49 0.52 14.00
CA PHE A 11 -2.76 1.23 13.94
C PHE A 11 -2.50 2.46 13.08
N LEU A 12 -3.28 2.63 12.01
CA LEU A 12 -3.25 3.85 11.22
C LEU A 12 -3.41 4.98 12.21
N ASN A 13 -2.37 5.79 12.36
CA ASN A 13 -2.39 6.90 13.29
C ASN A 13 -3.55 7.81 12.87
N ARG A 14 -4.57 7.96 13.73
CA ARG A 14 -5.79 8.73 13.43
C ARG A 14 -5.48 10.22 13.23
N ASP A 15 -4.29 10.65 13.63
CA ASP A 15 -3.76 11.99 13.41
C ASP A 15 -3.76 12.38 11.92
N ILE A 16 -3.77 11.41 10.98
CA ILE A 16 -3.92 11.68 9.55
C ILE A 16 -5.20 12.48 9.27
N PHE A 17 -6.27 12.26 10.04
CA PHE A 17 -7.54 12.98 9.90
C PHE A 17 -7.65 14.22 10.80
N GLY A 18 -6.53 14.70 11.36
CA GLY A 18 -6.49 15.95 12.10
C GLY A 18 -7.00 17.10 11.23
N GLY A 19 -8.17 17.66 11.57
CA GLY A 19 -8.83 18.71 10.79
C GLY A 19 -9.86 18.22 9.76
N ARG A 20 -10.05 16.91 9.59
CA ARG A 20 -11.07 16.30 8.70
C ARG A 20 -11.87 15.20 9.43
N PRO A 21 -12.69 15.56 10.45
CA PRO A 21 -13.49 14.59 11.22
C PRO A 21 -14.55 13.87 10.37
N ASP A 22 -14.98 14.48 9.29
CA ASP A 22 -15.84 13.89 8.25
C ASP A 22 -15.17 12.66 7.61
N LEU A 23 -13.91 12.79 7.19
CA LEU A 23 -13.14 11.70 6.59
C LEU A 23 -12.82 10.59 7.61
N ALA A 24 -12.57 10.96 8.87
CA ALA A 24 -12.41 9.96 9.93
C ALA A 24 -13.67 9.10 10.10
N THR A 25 -14.85 9.72 10.05
CA THR A 25 -16.13 9.02 10.17
C THR A 25 -16.35 8.09 8.98
N ARG A 26 -16.10 8.56 7.75
CA ARG A 26 -16.17 7.76 6.53
C ARG A 26 -15.20 6.58 6.54
N HIS A 27 -13.98 6.79 7.05
CA HIS A 27 -13.00 5.72 7.24
C HIS A 27 -13.53 4.62 8.16
N GLU A 28 -14.07 4.96 9.33
CA GLU A 28 -14.61 3.96 10.25
C GLU A 28 -15.83 3.25 9.67
N LYS A 29 -16.69 3.95 8.91
CA LYS A 29 -17.81 3.32 8.18
C LYS A 29 -17.29 2.28 7.18
N ALA A 30 -16.38 2.66 6.28
CA ALA A 30 -15.83 1.77 5.27
C ALA A 30 -15.08 0.58 5.88
N LYS A 31 -14.29 0.84 6.94
CA LYS A 31 -13.60 -0.20 7.72
C LYS A 31 -14.58 -1.14 8.41
N GLY A 32 -15.65 -0.61 9.00
CA GLY A 32 -16.68 -1.41 9.66
C GLY A 32 -17.41 -2.33 8.68
N THR A 33 -17.76 -1.83 7.49
CA THR A 33 -18.30 -2.64 6.40
C THR A 33 -17.32 -3.73 6.01
N ARG A 34 -16.06 -3.38 5.71
CA ARG A 34 -15.00 -4.36 5.41
C ARG A 34 -14.85 -5.44 6.48
N ASP A 35 -14.76 -5.05 7.75
CA ASP A 35 -14.56 -5.97 8.86
C ASP A 35 -15.76 -6.91 9.03
N ARG A 36 -16.98 -6.44 8.72
CA ARG A 36 -18.17 -7.28 8.67
C ARG A 36 -18.07 -8.33 7.57
N HIS A 37 -17.68 -7.95 6.35
CA HIS A 37 -17.47 -8.88 5.22
C HIS A 37 -16.33 -9.88 5.45
N ILE A 38 -15.29 -9.49 6.18
CA ILE A 38 -14.22 -10.42 6.58
C ILE A 38 -14.72 -11.42 7.63
N ALA A 39 -15.55 -10.98 8.58
CA ALA A 39 -16.03 -11.83 9.68
C ALA A 39 -17.18 -12.75 9.25
N HIS A 40 -18.04 -12.28 8.36
CA HIS A 40 -19.22 -12.97 7.87
C HIS A 40 -19.35 -12.64 6.38
N SER A 41 -19.44 -13.63 5.49
CA SER A 41 -19.89 -13.34 4.13
C SER A 41 -21.32 -12.81 4.20
N VAL A 42 -21.52 -11.56 3.84
CA VAL A 42 -22.76 -10.79 4.09
C VAL A 42 -23.67 -10.76 2.87
N ASP A 43 -23.21 -11.17 1.67
CA ASP A 43 -23.99 -11.03 0.45
C ASP A 43 -23.75 -12.18 -0.57
N GLU A 44 -24.79 -12.53 -1.32
CA GLU A 44 -24.77 -13.45 -2.47
C GLU A 44 -23.96 -12.90 -3.65
N HIS A 45 -23.71 -11.59 -3.67
CA HIS A 45 -22.86 -10.90 -4.65
C HIS A 45 -21.36 -10.87 -4.24
N GLU A 46 -20.99 -11.44 -3.10
CA GLU A 46 -19.58 -11.58 -2.72
C GLU A 46 -18.91 -12.69 -3.51
N HIS A 47 -17.90 -12.33 -4.30
CA HIS A 47 -17.13 -13.28 -5.07
C HIS A 47 -15.95 -13.81 -4.24
N VAL A 48 -15.98 -15.10 -3.92
CA VAL A 48 -14.84 -15.82 -3.36
C VAL A 48 -14.12 -16.56 -4.48
N ASN A 49 -12.89 -16.13 -4.75
CA ASN A 49 -11.99 -16.80 -5.68
C ASN A 49 -11.10 -17.78 -4.92
N VAL A 50 -11.29 -19.07 -5.18
CA VAL A 50 -10.38 -20.13 -4.72
C VAL A 50 -9.35 -20.36 -5.80
N LEU A 51 -8.11 -19.93 -5.53
CA LEU A 51 -6.95 -20.10 -6.39
C LEU A 51 -6.23 -21.38 -5.98
N VAL A 52 -6.04 -22.29 -6.93
CA VAL A 52 -5.20 -23.47 -6.73
C VAL A 52 -3.83 -23.16 -7.32
N ALA A 53 -2.80 -23.22 -6.47
CA ALA A 53 -1.43 -23.11 -6.94
C ALA A 53 -1.02 -24.49 -7.48
N ALA A 54 -0.78 -24.55 -8.77
CA ALA A 54 -0.24 -25.70 -9.49
C ALA A 54 0.71 -25.18 -10.58
N GLU A 55 1.65 -26.01 -11.02
CA GLU A 55 2.58 -25.62 -12.09
C GLU A 55 1.85 -25.37 -13.42
N HIS A 56 0.79 -26.13 -13.69
CA HIS A 56 -0.15 -25.97 -14.81
C HIS A 56 -1.49 -26.68 -14.51
N GLU A 57 -2.48 -26.58 -15.41
CA GLU A 57 -3.88 -27.02 -15.19
C GLU A 57 -4.07 -28.52 -14.89
N HIS A 58 -3.11 -29.36 -15.31
CA HIS A 58 -3.10 -30.81 -15.06
C HIS A 58 -2.12 -31.27 -13.95
N ALA A 59 -1.36 -30.35 -13.34
CA ALA A 59 -0.40 -30.69 -12.30
C ALA A 59 -1.08 -30.89 -10.94
N ALA A 60 -0.41 -31.59 -10.02
CA ALA A 60 -0.87 -31.69 -8.64
C ALA A 60 -0.90 -30.31 -7.98
N ALA A 61 -1.96 -30.04 -7.21
CA ALA A 61 -2.06 -28.83 -6.41
C ALA A 61 -0.98 -28.80 -5.32
N VAL A 62 -0.16 -27.74 -5.30
CA VAL A 62 0.87 -27.50 -4.29
C VAL A 62 0.47 -26.46 -3.25
N GLY A 63 -0.68 -25.79 -3.46
CA GLY A 63 -1.22 -24.83 -2.51
C GLY A 63 -2.62 -24.37 -2.87
N LEU A 64 -3.26 -23.71 -1.90
CA LEU A 64 -4.57 -23.12 -2.06
C LEU A 64 -4.57 -21.70 -1.48
N GLY A 65 -5.09 -20.75 -2.25
CA GLY A 65 -5.27 -19.37 -1.85
C GLY A 65 -6.75 -18.99 -1.95
N VAL A 66 -7.29 -18.33 -0.94
CA VAL A 66 -8.66 -17.81 -0.96
C VAL A 66 -8.60 -16.30 -1.04
N ARG A 67 -9.29 -15.71 -2.03
CA ARG A 67 -9.45 -14.25 -2.17
C ARG A 67 -10.92 -13.89 -2.17
N SER A 68 -11.33 -13.10 -1.19
CA SER A 68 -12.69 -12.54 -1.14
C SER A 68 -12.70 -11.14 -1.71
N TRP A 69 -13.66 -10.86 -2.58
CA TRP A 69 -13.92 -9.54 -3.14
C TRP A 69 -15.31 -9.10 -2.67
N PHE A 70 -15.38 -7.96 -1.99
CA PHE A 70 -16.62 -7.38 -1.50
C PHE A 70 -16.63 -5.88 -1.78
N PHE A 71 -17.82 -5.34 -2.04
CA PHE A 71 -18.00 -3.90 -2.17
C PHE A 71 -18.07 -3.28 -0.76
N THR A 72 -17.33 -2.20 -0.55
CA THR A 72 -17.37 -1.46 0.73
C THR A 72 -18.33 -0.26 0.69
N SER A 73 -19.09 -0.12 -0.39
CA SER A 73 -20.03 0.97 -0.64
C SER A 73 -21.30 0.43 -1.31
N ASP A 74 -22.44 0.96 -0.90
CA ASP A 74 -23.77 0.52 -1.34
C ASP A 74 -24.21 1.22 -2.65
N ASP A 75 -23.63 2.38 -2.97
CA ASP A 75 -24.00 3.19 -4.12
C ASP A 75 -22.84 4.06 -4.68
N VAL A 76 -23.16 4.84 -5.72
CA VAL A 76 -22.24 5.77 -6.40
C VAL A 76 -21.76 6.89 -5.47
N GLU A 77 -22.61 7.34 -4.55
CA GLU A 77 -22.25 8.39 -3.60
C GLU A 77 -21.19 7.87 -2.63
N GLY A 78 -21.41 6.71 -2.02
CA GLY A 78 -20.42 6.09 -1.13
C GLY A 78 -19.11 5.71 -1.83
N LEU A 79 -19.14 5.38 -3.12
CA LEU A 79 -17.92 5.18 -3.92
C LEU A 79 -17.16 6.51 -4.09
N SER A 80 -17.87 7.60 -4.30
CA SER A 80 -17.29 8.94 -4.40
C SER A 80 -16.68 9.39 -3.06
N GLU A 81 -17.36 9.12 -1.96
CA GLU A 81 -16.84 9.38 -0.60
C GLU A 81 -15.58 8.57 -0.30
N LEU A 82 -15.54 7.30 -0.71
CA LEU A 82 -14.37 6.45 -0.56
C LEU A 82 -13.19 6.96 -1.42
N LEU A 83 -13.47 7.41 -2.64
CA LEU A 83 -12.44 7.98 -3.50
C LEU A 83 -11.85 9.26 -2.88
N GLU A 84 -12.68 10.15 -2.34
CA GLU A 84 -12.21 11.36 -1.64
C GLU A 84 -11.31 10.98 -0.45
N LEU A 85 -11.73 9.98 0.34
CA LEU A 85 -10.93 9.47 1.45
C LEU A 85 -9.56 8.95 0.99
N VAL A 86 -9.52 8.17 -0.09
CA VAL A 86 -8.26 7.62 -0.64
C VAL A 86 -7.37 8.75 -1.13
N GLN A 87 -7.91 9.72 -1.86
CA GLN A 87 -7.16 10.88 -2.37
C GLN A 87 -6.54 11.69 -1.23
N TYR A 88 -7.30 11.97 -0.18
CA TYR A 88 -6.81 12.68 0.99
C TYR A 88 -5.65 11.95 1.68
N VAL A 89 -5.78 10.64 1.89
CA VAL A 89 -4.71 9.84 2.50
C VAL A 89 -3.47 9.78 1.61
N LEU A 90 -3.64 9.62 0.29
CA LEU A 90 -2.53 9.62 -0.66
C LEU A 90 -1.77 10.95 -0.64
N GLN A 91 -2.50 12.07 -0.62
CA GLN A 91 -1.88 13.39 -0.52
C GLN A 91 -1.06 13.53 0.77
N HIS A 92 -1.64 13.17 1.92
CA HIS A 92 -0.95 13.22 3.20
C HIS A 92 0.32 12.35 3.23
N LEU A 93 0.26 11.16 2.61
CA LEU A 93 1.43 10.27 2.50
C LEU A 93 2.51 10.87 1.60
N ASN A 94 2.13 11.47 0.46
CA ASN A 94 3.09 12.13 -0.44
C ASN A 94 3.80 13.29 0.26
N GLU A 95 3.06 14.14 0.98
CA GLU A 95 3.64 15.25 1.76
C GLU A 95 4.64 14.73 2.82
N LYS A 96 4.30 13.64 3.52
CA LYS A 96 5.22 13.00 4.48
C LYS A 96 6.45 12.40 3.81
N VAL A 97 6.28 11.75 2.66
CA VAL A 97 7.40 11.19 1.89
C VAL A 97 8.32 12.30 1.40
N GLU A 98 7.78 13.41 0.90
CA GLU A 98 8.58 14.56 0.48
C GLU A 98 9.32 15.19 1.66
N CYS A 99 8.65 15.42 2.79
CA CYS A 99 9.27 16.00 3.99
C CYS A 99 10.40 15.12 4.53
N LEU A 100 10.13 13.84 4.80
CA LEU A 100 11.14 12.90 5.29
C LEU A 100 12.24 12.66 4.26
N GLY A 101 11.90 12.63 2.98
CA GLY A 101 12.87 12.50 1.90
C GLY A 101 13.80 13.71 1.83
N ASN A 102 13.29 14.92 2.02
CA ASN A 102 14.09 16.14 2.06
C ASN A 102 15.03 16.12 3.27
N GLU A 103 14.54 15.78 4.46
CA GLU A 103 15.36 15.62 5.66
C GLU A 103 16.51 14.62 5.43
N LEU A 104 16.19 13.47 4.80
CA LEU A 104 17.18 12.45 4.46
C LEU A 104 18.20 12.96 3.43
N ALA A 105 17.74 13.67 2.39
CA ALA A 105 18.59 14.24 1.36
C ALA A 105 19.55 15.28 1.94
N GLU A 106 19.09 16.14 2.85
CA GLU A 106 19.94 17.11 3.53
C GLU A 106 21.02 16.43 4.40
N LEU A 107 20.66 15.35 5.09
CA LEU A 107 21.58 14.57 5.93
C LEU A 107 22.66 13.84 5.12
N ILE A 108 22.32 13.31 3.95
CA ILE A 108 23.23 12.49 3.13
C ILE A 108 24.04 13.33 2.16
N VAL A 109 23.39 14.24 1.42
CA VAL A 109 23.99 14.98 0.30
C VAL A 109 24.50 16.33 0.77
N GLY A 110 23.71 17.04 1.58
CA GLY A 110 24.08 18.32 2.17
C GLY A 110 22.93 19.35 2.24
N PRO A 111 23.14 20.46 2.95
CA PRO A 111 22.09 21.44 3.25
C PRO A 111 21.40 21.99 1.99
N GLY A 112 20.07 22.11 2.02
CA GLY A 112 19.26 22.63 0.91
C GLY A 112 19.00 21.63 -0.21
N THR A 113 19.43 20.37 -0.06
CA THR A 113 19.14 19.31 -1.03
C THR A 113 17.73 18.77 -0.82
N THR A 114 16.94 18.70 -1.89
CA THR A 114 15.60 18.07 -1.84
C THR A 114 15.68 16.59 -2.18
N TRP A 115 14.67 15.82 -1.75
CA TRP A 115 14.49 14.42 -2.13
C TRP A 115 14.49 14.25 -3.64
N ARG A 116 13.78 15.13 -4.35
CA ARG A 116 13.67 15.08 -5.80
C ARG A 116 15.02 15.24 -6.47
N SER A 117 15.78 16.27 -6.11
CA SER A 117 17.12 16.50 -6.66
C SER A 117 18.09 15.37 -6.29
N ALA A 118 18.04 14.87 -5.06
CA ALA A 118 18.88 13.75 -4.64
C ALA A 118 18.57 12.46 -5.42
N ASN A 119 17.28 12.19 -5.65
CA ASN A 119 16.86 11.01 -6.39
C ASN A 119 17.17 11.13 -7.89
N GLU A 120 17.04 12.32 -8.48
CA GLU A 120 17.48 12.59 -9.86
C GLU A 120 18.99 12.38 -10.01
N SER A 121 19.80 12.95 -9.11
CA SER A 121 21.25 12.76 -9.11
C SER A 121 21.66 11.30 -8.88
N PHE A 122 20.94 10.57 -8.02
CA PHE A 122 21.15 9.14 -7.83
C PHE A 122 20.84 8.36 -9.10
N VAL A 123 19.68 8.58 -9.71
CA VAL A 123 19.26 7.92 -10.96
C VAL A 123 20.27 8.19 -12.08
N GLU A 124 20.76 9.42 -12.21
CA GLU A 124 21.80 9.77 -13.18
C GLU A 124 23.11 9.02 -12.90
N ALA A 125 23.57 9.02 -11.64
CA ALA A 125 24.78 8.32 -11.23
C ALA A 125 24.69 6.81 -11.49
N VAL A 126 23.58 6.17 -11.15
CA VAL A 126 23.39 4.73 -11.39
C VAL A 126 23.04 4.41 -12.84
N SER A 127 22.57 5.36 -13.65
CA SER A 127 22.29 5.07 -15.06
C SER A 127 23.56 5.13 -15.93
N TYR A 128 24.54 5.95 -15.53
CA TYR A 128 25.70 6.25 -16.37
C TYR A 128 27.06 5.87 -15.76
N VAL A 129 27.20 5.89 -14.43
CA VAL A 129 28.52 5.75 -13.76
C VAL A 129 28.68 4.38 -13.12
N ASP A 130 27.66 3.89 -12.41
CA ASP A 130 27.66 2.57 -11.76
C ASP A 130 26.26 1.93 -11.83
N PRO A 131 25.90 1.24 -12.94
CA PRO A 131 24.63 0.56 -13.07
C PRO A 131 24.39 -0.43 -11.94
N VAL A 132 23.52 -0.03 -11.02
CA VAL A 132 22.98 -0.90 -9.98
C VAL A 132 22.07 -1.91 -10.65
N TYR A 133 22.66 -3.02 -11.08
CA TYR A 133 21.91 -4.22 -11.40
C TYR A 133 21.33 -4.74 -10.08
N GLY A 134 20.03 -4.53 -9.88
CA GLY A 134 19.27 -5.31 -8.90
C GLY A 134 19.45 -6.80 -9.20
N PRO A 135 19.17 -7.71 -8.24
CA PRO A 135 19.37 -9.13 -8.43
C PRO A 135 18.63 -9.61 -9.70
N THR A 136 19.38 -9.84 -10.76
CA THR A 136 18.86 -10.40 -12.00
C THR A 136 18.62 -11.87 -11.74
N LYS A 137 17.38 -12.33 -11.92
CA LYS A 137 17.10 -13.76 -12.01
C LYS A 137 18.05 -14.32 -13.08
N PRO A 138 18.86 -15.35 -12.77
CA PRO A 138 19.68 -15.98 -13.80
C PRO A 138 18.74 -16.43 -14.91
N ALA A 139 19.08 -16.08 -16.15
CA ALA A 139 18.37 -16.59 -17.30
C ALA A 139 18.44 -18.12 -17.22
N SER A 140 17.28 -18.75 -17.04
CA SER A 140 17.11 -20.19 -17.11
C SER A 140 17.51 -20.61 -18.52
N GLY A 141 18.72 -21.15 -18.64
CA GLY A 141 19.17 -21.92 -19.79
C GLY A 141 18.63 -23.35 -19.76
#